data_AF-A0A0X8JJF1-F1
#
_entry.id   AF-A0A0X8JJF1-F1
#
_cell.length_a   1.000
_cell.length_b   1.000
_cell.length_c   1.000
_cell.angle_alpha   90.00
_cell.angle_beta   90.00
_cell.angle_gamma   90.00
#
_symmetry.space_group_name_H-M   'P 1'
#
loop_
_entity.id
_entity.type
_entity.pdbx_description
1 polymer ?
#
loop_
_entity_poly.entity_id
_entity_poly.type
_entity_poly.pdbx_seq_one_letter_code
_entity_poly.pdbx_strand_id
1 'polypeptide(L)'
;MDKTTVADARIVEGAILADTGRVNVPLTDGLDLGRTRYARAVLRQLNAGDILAAQEEAERLVYARDGALSLVMSPARMGREALRRQIARLEGESGESYDGPLSVEELSRLSGRDLAALQAGTELLDSVAATTAEALRDRGRSAAGGGDDAAAGDDGSPQNRNAV
;
A
#
# COMPACT_ATOMS: atom_id res chain seq x y z
N MET A 1 20.86 -19.80 3.43
CA MET A 1 20.78 -18.67 2.49
C MET A 1 19.90 -19.15 1.35
N ASP A 2 18.59 -18.98 1.48
CA ASP A 2 17.62 -19.51 0.52
C ASP A 2 17.03 -18.35 -0.30
N LYS A 3 17.09 -18.49 -1.61
CA LYS A 3 16.79 -17.49 -2.65
C LYS A 3 15.48 -17.83 -3.38
N THR A 4 14.56 -18.45 -2.65
CA THR A 4 13.32 -19.03 -3.15
C THR A 4 12.25 -18.50 -2.19
N THR A 5 11.39 -17.51 -2.51
CA THR A 5 10.49 -17.45 -3.66
C THR A 5 9.92 -16.02 -3.71
N VAL A 6 10.45 -15.15 -4.58
CA VAL A 6 9.81 -13.86 -4.93
C VAL A 6 9.08 -13.98 -6.28
N ALA A 7 9.04 -15.19 -6.86
CA ALA A 7 8.64 -15.42 -8.24
C ALA A 7 7.16 -15.81 -8.44
N ASP A 8 6.34 -15.93 -7.39
CA ASP A 8 4.96 -16.45 -7.52
C ASP A 8 3.83 -15.46 -7.17
N ALA A 9 4.11 -14.16 -7.12
CA ALA A 9 3.04 -13.15 -7.17
C ALA A 9 2.56 -12.99 -8.62
N ARG A 10 1.83 -14.01 -9.10
CA ARG A 10 1.28 -14.04 -10.46
C ARG A 10 0.20 -12.97 -10.61
N ILE A 11 0.59 -11.89 -11.27
CA ILE A 11 -0.16 -11.15 -12.30
C ILE A 11 -1.69 -11.23 -12.15
N VAL A 12 -2.26 -10.16 -11.60
CA VAL A 12 -3.61 -9.73 -11.95
C VAL A 12 -3.42 -8.60 -12.97
N GLU A 13 -3.94 -8.78 -14.19
CA GLU A 13 -4.01 -7.73 -15.23
C GLU A 13 -2.69 -7.03 -15.64
N GLY A 14 -1.56 -7.74 -15.61
CA GLY A 14 -0.28 -7.23 -16.11
C GLY A 14 0.51 -6.31 -15.17
N ALA A 15 0.00 -6.03 -13.97
CA ALA A 15 0.74 -5.29 -12.95
C ALA A 15 1.91 -6.13 -12.37
N ILE A 16 3.08 -5.52 -12.21
CA ILE A 16 4.31 -6.17 -11.72
C ILE A 16 4.84 -5.42 -10.50
N LEU A 17 5.18 -6.14 -9.43
CA LEU A 17 5.84 -5.57 -8.25
C LEU A 17 7.24 -5.08 -8.65
N ALA A 18 7.49 -3.78 -8.51
CA ALA A 18 8.74 -3.16 -8.95
C ALA A 18 9.82 -3.21 -7.85
N ASP A 19 9.44 -2.81 -6.63
CA ASP A 19 10.23 -2.74 -5.40
C ASP A 19 9.27 -2.78 -4.18
N THR A 20 9.77 -2.91 -2.94
CA THR A 20 8.92 -2.84 -1.74
C THR A 20 8.10 -1.55 -1.70
N GLY A 21 6.78 -1.67 -1.82
CA GLY A 21 5.84 -0.54 -1.80
C GLY A 21 5.63 0.18 -3.13
N ARG A 22 6.03 -0.41 -4.27
CA ARG A 22 5.72 0.09 -5.61
C ARG A 22 5.23 -0.98 -6.57
N VAL A 23 4.23 -0.64 -7.37
CA VAL A 23 3.64 -1.52 -8.40
C VAL A 23 3.68 -0.83 -9.75
N ASN A 24 4.22 -1.49 -10.77
CA ASN A 24 4.17 -1.03 -12.14
C ASN A 24 2.91 -1.55 -12.82
N VAL A 25 2.11 -0.65 -13.38
CA VAL A 25 0.87 -0.97 -14.10
C VAL A 25 1.04 -0.56 -15.57
N PRO A 26 1.06 -1.51 -16.51
CA PRO A 26 0.98 -1.21 -17.93
C PRO A 26 -0.35 -0.54 -18.27
N LEU A 27 -0.31 0.50 -19.10
CA LEU A 27 -1.49 1.17 -19.65
C LEU A 27 -1.67 0.67 -21.08
N THR A 28 -2.76 -0.04 -21.34
CA THR A 28 -3.05 -0.65 -22.65
C THR A 28 -3.31 0.42 -23.70
N ASP A 29 -4.14 1.41 -23.35
CA ASP A 29 -4.46 2.53 -24.24
C ASP A 29 -3.56 3.74 -23.96
N GLY A 30 -2.78 3.74 -22.88
CA GLY A 30 -1.86 4.81 -22.54
C GLY A 30 -2.57 6.11 -22.11
N LEU A 31 -1.77 7.05 -21.60
CA LEU A 31 -2.24 8.39 -21.28
C LEU A 31 -1.44 9.43 -22.06
N ASP A 32 -2.12 10.20 -22.90
CA ASP A 32 -1.50 11.28 -23.67
C ASP A 32 -1.47 12.57 -22.82
N LEU A 33 -0.27 13.03 -22.47
CA LEU A 33 -0.06 14.33 -21.82
C LEU A 33 0.87 15.18 -22.69
N GLY A 34 0.36 16.30 -23.18
CA GLY A 34 1.08 17.16 -24.12
C GLY A 34 1.39 16.42 -25.42
N ARG A 35 2.67 16.16 -25.69
CA ARG A 35 3.14 15.45 -26.89
C ARG A 35 3.59 14.02 -26.61
N THR A 36 3.52 13.59 -25.35
CA THR A 36 4.04 12.30 -24.91
C THR A 36 2.89 11.38 -24.55
N ARG A 37 2.95 10.15 -25.08
CA ARG A 37 2.09 9.05 -24.67
C ARG A 37 2.81 8.23 -23.61
N TYR A 38 2.22 8.15 -22.44
CA TYR A 38 2.73 7.35 -21.34
C TYR A 38 2.09 5.96 -21.37
N ALA A 39 2.91 4.91 -21.34
CA ALA A 39 2.48 3.52 -21.50
C ALA A 39 2.49 2.72 -20.18
N ARG A 40 2.98 3.32 -19.10
CA ARG A 40 3.03 2.68 -17.77
C ARG A 40 2.82 3.71 -16.68
N ALA A 41 2.14 3.30 -15.61
CA ALA A 41 2.10 4.01 -14.35
C ALA A 41 2.91 3.27 -13.28
N VAL A 42 3.60 4.02 -12.43
CA VAL A 42 4.25 3.52 -11.22
C VAL A 42 3.41 3.96 -10.04
N LEU A 43 2.81 2.99 -9.36
CA LEU A 43 2.04 3.20 -8.14
C LEU A 43 2.93 3.13 -6.90
N ARG A 44 2.57 3.89 -5.87
CA ARG A 44 3.21 3.86 -4.55
C ARG A 44 2.17 3.86 -3.42
N GLN A 45 2.55 3.32 -2.27
CA GLN A 45 1.78 3.46 -1.04
C GLN A 45 1.59 4.95 -0.67
N LEU A 46 0.40 5.28 -0.16
CA LEU A 46 0.11 6.62 0.34
C LEU A 46 0.77 6.82 1.70
N ASN A 47 1.32 8.01 1.92
CA ASN A 47 1.75 8.42 3.25
C ASN A 47 0.61 9.17 3.98
N ALA A 48 0.82 9.47 5.27
CA ALA A 48 -0.18 10.18 6.08
C ALA A 48 -0.56 11.54 5.50
N GLY A 49 0.39 12.29 4.94
CA GLY A 49 0.13 13.57 4.29
C GLY A 49 -0.76 13.43 3.06
N ASP A 50 -0.54 12.39 2.24
CA ASP A 50 -1.39 12.11 1.09
C ASP A 50 -2.82 11.79 1.50
N ILE A 51 -3.01 11.00 2.57
CA ILE A 51 -4.32 10.61 3.08
C ILE A 51 -5.07 11.84 3.61
N LEU A 52 -4.42 12.67 4.42
CA LEU A 52 -5.02 13.89 4.97
C LEU A 52 -5.41 14.86 3.84
N ALA A 53 -4.53 15.07 2.86
CA ALA A 53 -4.82 15.92 1.71
C ALA A 53 -5.92 15.34 0.82
N ALA A 54 -6.03 14.02 0.70
CA ALA A 54 -7.12 13.38 -0.04
C ALA A 54 -8.47 13.52 0.69
N GLN A 55 -8.46 13.43 2.02
CA GLN A 55 -9.65 13.67 2.85
C GLN A 55 -10.15 15.10 2.69
N GLU A 56 -9.27 16.09 2.86
CA GLU A 56 -9.60 17.51 2.71
C GLU A 56 -10.23 17.81 1.33
N GLU A 57 -9.62 17.34 0.24
CA GLU A 57 -10.14 17.52 -1.12
C GLU A 57 -11.44 16.73 -1.41
N ALA A 58 -11.72 15.69 -0.61
CA ALA A 58 -12.92 14.88 -0.72
C ALA A 58 -14.10 15.45 0.08
N GLU A 59 -13.89 16.49 0.88
CA GLU A 59 -14.97 17.17 1.58
C GLU A 59 -15.89 17.93 0.62
N ARG A 60 -17.18 17.99 0.98
CA ARG A 60 -18.18 18.75 0.23
C ARG A 60 -19.21 19.35 1.18
N LEU A 61 -19.59 20.58 0.89
CA LEU A 61 -20.76 21.22 1.51
C LEU A 61 -22.05 20.68 0.88
N VAL A 62 -22.95 20.22 1.72
CA VAL A 62 -24.26 19.69 1.35
C VAL A 62 -25.33 20.36 2.18
N TYR A 63 -26.51 20.52 1.61
CA TYR A 63 -27.69 20.89 2.39
C TYR A 63 -28.26 19.63 3.05
N ALA A 64 -28.37 19.68 4.37
CA ALA A 64 -29.13 18.71 5.13
C ALA A 64 -30.64 18.94 4.92
N ARG A 65 -31.46 17.96 5.35
CA ARG A 65 -32.92 18.00 5.16
C ARG A 65 -33.59 19.19 5.86
N ASP A 66 -32.97 19.70 6.92
CA ASP A 66 -33.39 20.88 7.68
C ASP A 66 -32.92 22.21 7.05
N GLY A 67 -32.24 22.17 5.91
CA GLY A 67 -31.69 23.34 5.23
C GLY A 67 -30.35 23.83 5.79
N ALA A 68 -29.78 23.17 6.80
CA ALA A 68 -28.46 23.50 7.31
C ALA A 68 -27.36 23.06 6.34
N LEU A 69 -26.28 23.84 6.25
CA LEU A 69 -25.08 23.43 5.56
C LEU A 69 -24.30 22.45 6.44
N SER A 70 -23.96 21.30 5.87
CA SER A 70 -23.13 20.27 6.51
C SER A 70 -21.95 19.94 5.61
N LEU A 71 -20.78 19.78 6.22
CA LEU A 71 -19.59 19.29 5.55
C LEU A 71 -19.59 17.77 5.64
N VAL A 72 -19.53 17.09 4.48
CA VAL A 72 -19.52 15.63 4.42
C VAL A 72 -18.37 15.14 3.55
N MET A 73 -17.84 13.98 3.93
CA MET A 73 -16.86 13.25 3.12
C MET A 73 -17.55 12.59 1.92
N SER A 74 -17.06 12.81 0.71
CA SER A 74 -17.55 12.14 -0.50
C SER A 74 -16.72 10.89 -0.80
N PRO A 75 -17.28 9.66 -0.68
CA PRO A 75 -16.53 8.43 -0.93
C PRO A 75 -15.93 8.35 -2.35
N ALA A 76 -16.70 8.79 -3.36
CA ALA A 76 -16.23 8.80 -4.74
C ALA A 76 -15.08 9.79 -4.96
N ARG A 77 -15.10 10.95 -4.28
CA ARG A 77 -13.97 11.90 -4.35
C ARG A 77 -12.76 11.31 -3.63
N MET A 78 -12.96 10.75 -2.44
CA MET A 78 -11.88 10.12 -1.69
C MET A 78 -11.15 9.06 -2.52
N GLY A 79 -11.88 8.16 -3.18
CA GLY A 79 -11.29 7.13 -4.05
C GLY A 79 -10.47 7.73 -5.21
N ARG A 80 -11.00 8.77 -5.86
CA ARG A 80 -10.30 9.47 -6.95
C ARG A 80 -9.05 10.22 -6.46
N GLU A 81 -9.16 10.91 -5.32
CA GLU A 81 -8.08 11.68 -4.70
C GLU A 81 -6.96 10.78 -4.16
N ALA A 82 -7.31 9.59 -3.68
CA ALA A 82 -6.35 8.56 -3.30
C ALA A 82 -5.63 8.01 -4.54
N LEU A 83 -6.38 7.57 -5.56
CA LEU A 83 -5.81 6.98 -6.77
C LEU A 83 -4.81 7.93 -7.46
N ARG A 84 -5.18 9.20 -7.67
CA ARG A 84 -4.27 10.16 -8.34
C ARG A 84 -2.97 10.40 -7.56
N ARG A 85 -2.98 10.24 -6.24
CA ARG A 85 -1.81 10.35 -5.36
C ARG A 85 -0.99 9.06 -5.27
N GLN A 86 -1.62 7.92 -5.49
CA GLN A 86 -0.92 6.64 -5.62
C GLN A 86 -0.11 6.57 -6.91
N ILE A 87 -0.55 7.23 -7.99
CA ILE A 87 0.22 7.38 -9.23
C ILE A 87 1.43 8.29 -8.95
N ALA A 88 2.56 7.67 -8.64
CA ALA A 88 3.80 8.38 -8.34
C ALA A 88 4.45 8.96 -9.59
N ARG A 89 4.35 8.22 -10.70
CA ARG A 89 5.00 8.58 -11.96
C ARG A 89 4.35 7.85 -13.13
N LEU A 90 4.39 8.47 -14.30
CA LEU A 90 4.13 7.82 -15.57
C LEU A 90 5.42 7.68 -16.37
N GLU A 91 5.54 6.61 -17.15
CA GLU A 91 6.71 6.29 -17.97
C GLU A 91 6.29 6.10 -19.44
N GLY A 92 6.95 6.83 -20.33
CA GLY A 92 6.86 6.69 -21.78
C GLY A 92 7.82 5.62 -22.30
N GLU A 93 7.65 5.21 -23.55
CA GLU A 93 8.47 4.16 -24.17
C GLU A 93 9.90 4.61 -24.50
N SER A 94 10.12 5.92 -24.68
CA SER A 94 11.43 6.48 -25.06
C SER A 94 12.18 7.11 -23.88
N GLY A 95 11.80 6.75 -22.65
CA GLY A 95 12.44 7.22 -21.42
C GLY A 95 11.86 8.51 -20.85
N GLU A 96 10.76 9.01 -21.40
CA GLU A 96 10.03 10.14 -20.82
C GLU A 96 9.40 9.76 -19.48
N SER A 97 9.42 10.67 -18.53
CA SER A 97 8.74 10.52 -17.25
C SER A 97 7.86 11.71 -16.93
N TYR A 98 6.75 11.46 -16.24
CA TYR A 98 5.91 12.49 -15.65
C TYR A 98 5.71 12.16 -14.18
N ASP A 99 6.24 13.00 -13.29
CA ASP A 99 6.05 12.81 -11.85
C ASP A 99 4.64 13.25 -11.44
N GLY A 100 3.94 12.37 -10.72
CA GLY A 100 2.59 12.64 -10.22
C GLY A 100 2.59 13.56 -8.99
N PRO A 101 1.41 13.80 -8.38
CA PRO A 101 0.12 13.18 -8.67
C PRO A 101 -0.54 13.73 -9.94
N LEU A 102 -1.35 12.92 -10.62
CA LEU A 102 -2.17 13.44 -11.73
C LEU A 102 -3.17 14.48 -11.21
N SER A 103 -3.45 15.48 -12.03
CA SER A 103 -4.63 16.32 -11.84
C SER A 103 -5.91 15.51 -12.10
N VAL A 104 -7.04 16.02 -11.61
CA VAL A 104 -8.35 15.41 -11.87
C VAL A 104 -8.66 15.34 -13.37
N GLU A 105 -8.29 16.39 -14.11
CA GLU A 105 -8.51 16.45 -15.55
C GLU A 105 -7.67 15.41 -16.28
N GLU A 106 -6.40 15.28 -15.94
CA GLU A 106 -5.51 14.27 -16.53
C GLU A 106 -5.99 12.85 -16.23
N LEU A 107 -6.36 12.57 -14.97
CA LEU A 107 -6.92 11.28 -14.59
C LEU A 107 -8.20 10.95 -15.37
N SER A 108 -9.04 11.96 -15.68
CA SER A 108 -10.28 11.76 -16.44
C SER A 108 -10.08 11.40 -17.91
N ARG A 109 -8.85 11.54 -18.43
CA ARG A 109 -8.51 11.17 -19.81
C ARG A 109 -8.10 9.71 -19.96
N LEU A 110 -7.91 8.98 -18.85
CA LEU A 110 -7.68 7.54 -18.90
C LEU A 110 -8.84 6.82 -19.58
N SER A 111 -8.52 5.78 -20.34
CA SER A 111 -9.55 4.86 -20.80
C SER A 111 -10.16 4.11 -19.61
N GLY A 112 -11.39 3.63 -19.75
CA GLY A 112 -12.01 2.81 -18.70
C GLY A 112 -11.23 1.52 -18.39
N ARG A 113 -10.52 0.97 -19.39
CA ARG A 113 -9.71 -0.24 -19.24
C ARG A 113 -8.42 0.05 -18.45
N ASP A 114 -7.78 1.17 -18.74
CA ASP A 114 -6.57 1.58 -18.03
C ASP A 114 -6.90 2.06 -16.60
N LEU A 115 -8.05 2.68 -16.39
CA LEU A 115 -8.54 2.98 -15.04
C LEU A 115 -8.75 1.70 -14.22
N ALA A 116 -9.36 0.66 -14.81
CA ALA A 116 -9.54 -0.62 -14.15
C ALA A 116 -8.20 -1.28 -13.79
N ALA A 117 -7.23 -1.28 -14.71
CA ALA A 117 -5.89 -1.81 -14.46
C ALA A 117 -5.17 -1.07 -13.32
N LEU A 118 -5.32 0.26 -13.24
CA LEU A 118 -4.78 1.05 -12.14
C LEU A 118 -5.44 0.72 -10.80
N GLN A 119 -6.76 0.52 -10.79
CA GLN A 119 -7.48 0.10 -9.58
C GLN A 119 -7.02 -1.28 -9.10
N ALA A 120 -6.87 -2.26 -10.01
CA ALA A 120 -6.31 -3.57 -9.68
C ALA A 120 -4.87 -3.47 -9.16
N GLY A 121 -4.05 -2.58 -9.74
CA GLY A 121 -2.71 -2.27 -9.26
C GLY A 121 -2.69 -1.71 -7.83
N THR A 122 -3.65 -0.85 -7.48
CA THR A 122 -3.83 -0.34 -6.12
C THR A 122 -4.19 -1.46 -5.14
N GLU A 123 -5.09 -2.37 -5.51
CA GLU A 123 -5.46 -3.51 -4.65
C GLU A 123 -4.25 -4.41 -4.37
N LEU A 124 -3.42 -4.68 -5.39
CA LEU A 124 -2.16 -5.42 -5.25
C LEU A 124 -1.16 -4.69 -4.33
N LEU A 125 -1.05 -3.37 -4.49
CA LEU A 125 -0.18 -2.55 -3.67
C LEU A 125 -0.58 -2.61 -2.18
N ASP A 126 -1.88 -2.65 -1.89
CA ASP A 126 -2.42 -2.76 -0.53
C ASP A 126 -2.26 -4.17 0.05
N SER A 127 -2.43 -5.22 -0.75
CA SER A 127 -2.22 -6.60 -0.29
C SER A 127 -0.76 -6.84 0.12
N VAL A 128 0.20 -6.29 -0.64
CA VAL A 128 1.64 -6.39 -0.32
C VAL A 128 1.97 -5.68 0.99
N ALA A 129 1.36 -4.52 1.24
CA ALA A 129 1.54 -3.77 2.49
C ALA A 129 1.01 -4.56 3.70
N ALA A 130 -0.16 -5.20 3.57
CA ALA A 130 -0.74 -6.04 4.60
C ALA A 130 0.15 -7.24 4.96
N THR A 131 0.59 -8.01 3.97
CA THR A 131 1.49 -9.17 4.19
C THR A 131 2.82 -8.75 4.83
N THR A 132 3.38 -7.61 4.42
CA THR A 132 4.62 -7.09 5.02
C THR A 132 4.42 -6.74 6.50
N ALA A 133 3.29 -6.15 6.86
CA ALA A 133 2.96 -5.83 8.25
C ALA A 133 2.77 -7.09 9.11
N GLU A 134 2.14 -8.13 8.57
CA GLU A 134 1.99 -9.44 9.23
C GLU A 134 3.34 -10.11 9.50
N ALA A 135 4.21 -10.19 8.49
CA ALA A 135 5.55 -10.75 8.64
C ALA A 135 6.39 -10.02 9.71
N LEU A 136 6.24 -8.69 9.82
CA LEU A 136 6.87 -7.90 10.88
C LEU A 136 6.30 -8.23 12.27
N ARG A 137 4.98 -8.38 12.38
CA ARG A 137 4.31 -8.75 13.64
C ARG A 137 4.74 -10.12 14.12
N ASP A 138 4.80 -11.11 13.23
CA ASP A 138 5.23 -12.47 13.58
C ASP A 138 6.69 -12.50 14.03
N ARG A 139 7.58 -11.76 13.36
CA ARG A 139 8.97 -11.59 13.83
C ARG A 139 9.03 -10.98 15.22
N GLY A 140 8.21 -9.96 15.50
CA GLY A 140 8.12 -9.33 16.82
C GLY A 140 7.64 -10.30 17.91
N ARG A 141 6.68 -11.19 17.59
CA ARG A 141 6.18 -12.22 18.51
C ARG A 141 7.24 -13.30 18.78
N SER A 142 7.93 -13.77 17.75
CA SER A 142 8.99 -14.78 17.90
C SER A 142 10.21 -14.26 18.67
N ALA A 143 10.55 -12.97 18.54
CA ALA A 143 11.65 -12.37 19.30
C ALA A 143 11.30 -12.12 20.78
N ALA A 144 10.02 -11.95 21.13
CA ALA A 144 9.56 -11.71 22.50
C ALA A 144 9.36 -12.99 23.34
N GLY A 145 9.35 -14.17 22.72
CA GLY A 145 9.11 -15.46 23.40
C GLY A 145 10.37 -16.24 23.80
N GLY A 146 11.57 -15.65 23.67
CA GLY A 146 12.86 -16.34 23.85
C GLY A 146 13.66 -15.92 25.09
N GLY A 147 13.00 -15.50 26.18
CA GLY A 147 13.65 -15.19 27.45
C GLY A 147 13.61 -16.39 28.41
N ASP A 148 14.79 -16.99 28.62
CA ASP A 148 15.21 -17.94 29.66
C ASP A 148 14.20 -18.41 30.74
N ASP A 149 13.81 -19.70 30.67
CA ASP A 149 13.41 -20.53 31.82
C ASP A 149 14.45 -21.66 32.04
N ALA A 150 15.74 -21.29 32.11
CA ALA A 150 16.82 -22.21 32.45
C ALA A 150 17.68 -21.65 33.59
N ALA A 151 17.08 -21.49 34.77
CA ALA A 151 17.81 -21.35 36.02
C ALA A 151 17.53 -22.55 36.93
N ALA A 152 18.24 -23.64 36.67
CA ALA A 152 18.47 -24.70 37.65
C ALA A 152 19.39 -24.14 38.74
N GLY A 153 18.82 -23.88 39.92
CA GLY A 153 19.53 -23.58 41.16
C GLY A 153 19.28 -24.71 42.15
N ASP A 154 20.17 -25.70 42.12
CA ASP A 154 20.44 -26.72 43.12
C ASP A 154 20.43 -26.13 44.56
N ASP A 155 19.42 -26.50 45.37
CA ASP A 155 19.32 -26.13 46.78
C ASP A 155 19.74 -27.30 47.70
N GLY A 156 21.02 -27.64 47.65
CA GLY A 156 21.63 -28.46 48.69
C GLY A 156 21.42 -27.86 50.08
N SER A 157 20.68 -28.56 50.96
CA SER A 157 20.86 -28.49 52.41
C SER A 157 20.28 -29.70 53.17
N PRO A 158 20.91 -30.10 54.30
CA PRO A 158 20.87 -31.47 54.80
C PRO A 158 19.76 -31.70 55.84
N GLN A 159 19.24 -32.93 55.91
CA GLN A 159 18.52 -33.40 57.10
C GLN A 159 19.10 -34.74 57.58
N ASN A 160 20.06 -34.59 58.49
CA ASN A 160 20.44 -35.61 59.47
C ASN A 160 19.23 -35.91 60.37
N ARG A 161 18.86 -37.19 60.53
CA ARG A 161 18.37 -37.72 61.81
C ARG A 161 18.42 -39.26 61.88
N ASN A 162 19.49 -39.70 62.54
CA ASN A 162 19.56 -40.78 63.53
C ASN A 162 19.47 -42.26 63.09
N ALA A 163 20.61 -42.93 63.26
CA ALA A 163 20.72 -44.34 63.59
C ALA A 163 21.02 -44.47 65.11
N VAL A 164 20.22 -45.26 65.83
CA VAL A 164 20.62 -46.34 66.78
C VAL A 164 19.43 -47.30 66.88
#